data_AF-A0A7Y8M7U2-F1
#
_entry.id   AF-A0A7Y8M7U2-F1
#
_cell.length_a   1.000
_cell.length_b   1.000
_cell.length_c   1.000
_cell.angle_alpha   90.00
_cell.angle_beta   90.00
_cell.angle_gamma   90.00
#
_symmetry.space_group_name_H-M   'P 1'
#
loop_
_entity.id
_entity.type
_entity.pdbx_description
1 polymer ?
#
loop_
_entity_poly.entity_id
_entity_poly.type
_entity_poly.pdbx_seq_one_letter_code
_entity_poly.pdbx_strand_id
1 'polypeptide(L)'
;MKCILHFGMQKTGSTSIQSSLFHARLNAGFRYINFGQPNSSMFLATAFLPRPEDFYANKRRGLSGELLVERREALRQSLLKQLFECDEHTLIISAEDLTNMEPKALIDLRNFIGQFTQDIDLVGYIRAPKSFMESSLQERIKHGRSRFHIEQIFPMYRQRFEKFDKIFGRDHTFFWPFETKEFPSGDVVLDFCSRIGLDFPAESVRRVNESLNLPAIKLLYAYRKYGPGYGVGDDAVRSNARLLRALQALPGPRLRLSPTLVEPLLEKFRDEIDWMENRLGHSLDESMESQGDQLIATESDLLSLDEHSLKWLANQLGPEYENRSDWRISPRLVANWVHSLRLKLYSDSKALASGQESIELVSGDEIEMEIEKLITIIKESMPDKDFTVPDKTLIALLRKVFGHIRNEIENTPDGVVKVTGLGSFRIRQVEVEKGEKKEIVKRVVFQPPRAKAKETE
;
A
#
# COMPACT_ATOMS: atom_id res chain seq x y z
N MET A 1 4.60 13.33 -33.98
CA MET A 1 4.38 12.53 -32.75
C MET A 1 4.26 13.46 -31.56
N LYS A 2 3.21 13.31 -30.76
CA LYS A 2 3.01 14.05 -29.51
C LYS A 2 3.23 13.12 -28.32
N CYS A 3 3.79 13.60 -27.21
CA CYS A 3 3.92 12.83 -25.97
C CYS A 3 3.13 13.50 -24.85
N ILE A 4 2.20 12.76 -24.26
CA ILE A 4 1.41 13.17 -23.10
C ILE A 4 2.00 12.46 -21.87
N LEU A 5 2.68 13.24 -21.04
CA LEU A 5 3.14 12.81 -19.73
C LEU A 5 2.06 13.11 -18.70
N HIS A 6 1.37 12.09 -18.21
CA HIS A 6 0.38 12.24 -17.17
C HIS A 6 1.02 12.07 -15.78
N PHE A 7 0.97 13.14 -14.97
CA PHE A 7 1.30 13.08 -13.55
C PHE A 7 0.03 12.93 -12.71
N GLY A 8 0.17 12.33 -11.54
CA GLY A 8 -0.94 12.08 -10.62
C GLY A 8 -0.77 12.84 -9.31
N MET A 9 -1.81 13.59 -8.93
CA MET A 9 -1.99 14.01 -7.54
C MET A 9 -2.82 12.95 -6.80
N GLN A 10 -2.49 12.66 -5.54
CA GLN A 10 -3.13 11.58 -4.79
C GLN A 10 -4.67 11.66 -4.85
N LYS A 11 -5.31 10.52 -5.15
CA LYS A 11 -6.77 10.35 -5.24
C LYS A 11 -7.47 11.32 -6.20
N THR A 12 -6.83 11.64 -7.33
CA THR A 12 -7.48 12.28 -8.49
C THR A 12 -7.86 11.26 -9.58
N GLY A 13 -8.08 9.99 -9.18
CA GLY A 13 -8.53 8.95 -10.10
C GLY A 13 -7.47 8.45 -11.10
N SER A 14 -6.20 8.82 -10.94
CA SER A 14 -5.08 8.37 -11.77
C SER A 14 -5.02 6.84 -11.94
N THR A 15 -5.35 6.06 -10.91
CA THR A 15 -5.41 4.60 -10.97
C THR A 15 -6.50 4.10 -11.94
N SER A 16 -7.65 4.78 -12.03
CA SER A 16 -8.72 4.42 -12.98
C SER A 16 -8.34 4.81 -14.41
N ILE A 17 -7.69 5.96 -14.60
CA ILE A 17 -7.13 6.38 -15.91
C ILE A 17 -6.12 5.33 -16.39
N GLN A 18 -5.10 5.03 -15.56
CA GLN A 18 -4.06 4.07 -15.88
C GLN A 18 -4.63 2.68 -16.18
N SER A 19 -5.53 2.18 -15.32
CA SER A 19 -6.13 0.85 -15.49
C SER A 19 -6.96 0.76 -16.77
N SER A 20 -7.73 1.80 -17.10
CA SER A 20 -8.56 1.82 -18.30
C SER A 20 -7.70 1.87 -19.56
N LEU A 21 -6.73 2.79 -19.63
CA LEU A 21 -5.86 2.93 -20.80
C LEU A 21 -4.93 1.74 -21.02
N PHE A 22 -4.42 1.13 -19.94
CA PHE A 22 -3.56 -0.05 -20.02
C PHE A 22 -4.28 -1.28 -20.60
N HIS A 23 -5.55 -1.47 -20.27
CA HIS A 23 -6.33 -2.64 -20.72
C HIS A 23 -7.11 -2.40 -22.01
N ALA A 24 -7.22 -1.15 -22.46
CA ALA A 24 -7.93 -0.80 -23.67
C ALA A 24 -7.08 -1.02 -24.92
N ARG A 25 -7.74 -1.41 -26.01
CA ARG A 25 -7.18 -1.25 -27.35
C ARG A 25 -7.48 0.17 -27.80
N LEU A 26 -6.48 1.04 -27.68
CA LEU A 26 -6.62 2.41 -28.14
C LEU A 26 -6.75 2.45 -29.68
N ASN A 27 -7.39 3.48 -30.20
CA ASN A 27 -7.50 3.68 -31.64
C ASN A 27 -6.11 3.87 -32.29
N ALA A 28 -6.04 3.80 -33.63
CA ALA A 28 -4.78 3.87 -34.37
C ALA A 28 -4.00 5.20 -34.20
N GLY A 29 -4.53 6.20 -33.48
CA GLY A 29 -3.85 7.47 -33.23
C GLY A 29 -3.13 7.56 -31.89
N PHE A 30 -3.35 6.61 -30.96
CA PHE A 30 -2.81 6.69 -29.60
C PHE A 30 -2.11 5.40 -29.18
N ARG A 31 -1.04 5.54 -28.38
CA ARG A 31 -0.34 4.41 -27.76
C ARG A 31 -0.06 4.68 -26.30
N TYR A 32 -0.40 3.71 -25.45
CA TYR A 32 -0.14 3.74 -24.01
C TYR A 32 1.19 3.05 -23.68
N ILE A 33 2.18 3.82 -23.24
CA ILE A 33 3.49 3.31 -22.83
C ILE A 33 3.38 2.67 -21.46
N ASN A 34 3.87 1.44 -21.35
CA ASN A 34 3.84 0.69 -20.10
C ASN A 34 5.04 -0.26 -19.98
N PHE A 35 5.25 -0.79 -18.79
CA PHE A 35 6.33 -1.73 -18.48
C PHE A 35 5.74 -3.04 -17.91
N GLY A 36 4.65 -3.51 -18.54
CA GLY A 36 3.87 -4.65 -18.04
C GLY A 36 2.97 -4.32 -16.85
N GLN A 37 2.83 -3.03 -16.51
CA GLN A 37 1.96 -2.55 -15.44
C GLN A 37 1.31 -1.21 -15.84
N PRO A 38 0.11 -0.88 -15.31
CA PRO A 38 -0.59 0.36 -15.65
C PRO A 38 0.17 1.63 -15.23
N ASN A 39 0.89 1.62 -14.12
CA ASN A 39 1.58 2.80 -13.58
C ASN A 39 3.09 2.74 -13.88
N SER A 40 3.61 3.76 -14.57
CA SER A 40 5.02 3.85 -14.95
C SER A 40 5.92 4.50 -13.88
N SER A 41 5.38 4.98 -12.74
CA SER A 41 6.10 5.66 -11.65
C SER A 41 7.42 5.00 -11.27
N MET A 42 7.36 3.72 -10.89
CA MET A 42 8.52 2.98 -10.37
C MET A 42 9.60 2.78 -11.44
N PHE A 43 9.18 2.59 -12.69
CA PHE A 43 10.08 2.37 -13.82
C PHE A 43 10.78 3.67 -14.22
N LEU A 44 10.05 4.78 -14.34
CA LEU A 44 10.64 6.09 -14.64
C LEU A 44 11.54 6.58 -13.50
N ALA A 45 11.12 6.38 -12.24
CA ALA A 45 11.97 6.68 -11.08
C ALA A 45 13.30 5.89 -11.14
N THR A 46 13.24 4.59 -11.43
CA THR A 46 14.44 3.75 -11.56
C THR A 46 15.32 4.17 -12.74
N ALA A 47 14.71 4.53 -13.87
CA ALA A 47 15.42 4.91 -15.09
C ALA A 47 16.11 6.28 -14.98
N PHE A 48 15.51 7.25 -14.29
CA PHE A 48 15.90 8.66 -14.39
C PHE A 48 16.35 9.31 -13.08
N LEU A 49 16.02 8.77 -11.90
CA LEU A 49 16.54 9.36 -10.66
C LEU A 49 18.08 9.32 -10.62
N PRO A 50 18.74 10.32 -10.01
CA PRO A 50 20.18 10.29 -9.79
C PRO A 50 20.59 9.12 -8.88
N ARG A 51 19.82 8.88 -7.83
CA ARG A 51 20.00 7.79 -6.85
C ARG A 51 18.77 6.87 -6.82
N PRO A 52 18.58 6.01 -7.83
CA PRO A 52 17.41 5.12 -7.89
C PRO A 52 17.35 4.10 -6.74
N GLU A 53 18.45 3.84 -6.04
CA GLU A 53 18.55 2.99 -4.84
C GLU A 53 17.79 3.56 -3.64
N ASP A 54 17.72 4.89 -3.55
CA ASP A 54 17.01 5.60 -2.47
C ASP A 54 15.49 5.60 -2.69
N PHE A 55 15.04 5.29 -3.91
CA PHE A 55 13.62 5.21 -4.22
C PHE A 55 12.96 4.09 -3.41
N TYR A 56 11.88 4.42 -2.69
CA TYR A 56 11.28 3.53 -1.69
C TYR A 56 10.94 2.13 -2.24
N ALA A 57 10.50 2.03 -3.50
CA ALA A 57 10.15 0.74 -4.11
C ALA A 57 11.38 -0.12 -4.43
N ASN A 58 12.51 0.51 -4.80
CA ASN A 58 13.77 -0.17 -5.07
C ASN A 58 14.45 -0.59 -3.77
N LYS A 59 14.49 0.32 -2.78
CA LYS A 59 14.97 0.03 -1.43
C LYS A 59 14.22 -1.15 -0.80
N ARG A 60 12.90 -1.21 -0.93
CA ARG A 60 12.08 -2.33 -0.44
C ARG A 60 12.37 -3.65 -1.13
N ARG A 61 12.83 -3.62 -2.39
CA ARG A 61 13.21 -4.82 -3.16
C ARG A 61 14.68 -5.18 -3.04
N GLY A 62 15.48 -4.41 -2.28
CA GLY A 62 16.92 -4.63 -2.16
C GLY A 62 17.68 -4.44 -3.48
N LEU A 63 17.14 -3.67 -4.43
CA LEU A 63 17.84 -3.41 -5.70
C LEU A 63 18.97 -2.40 -5.47
N SER A 64 20.21 -2.84 -5.66
CA SER A 64 21.41 -2.01 -5.49
C SER A 64 22.57 -2.51 -6.38
N GLY A 65 23.61 -1.69 -6.53
CA GLY A 65 24.83 -2.08 -7.24
C GLY A 65 24.58 -2.38 -8.72
N GLU A 66 25.27 -3.39 -9.24
CA GLU A 66 25.23 -3.77 -10.67
C GLU A 66 23.82 -4.12 -11.14
N LEU A 67 23.05 -4.86 -10.35
CA LEU A 67 21.66 -5.22 -10.69
C LEU A 67 20.78 -3.99 -10.95
N LEU A 68 20.99 -2.92 -10.18
CA LEU A 68 20.24 -1.68 -10.35
C LEU A 68 20.68 -0.92 -11.61
N VAL A 69 21.98 -0.94 -11.93
CA VAL A 69 22.53 -0.36 -13.17
C VAL A 69 21.97 -1.09 -14.39
N GLU A 70 22.02 -2.42 -14.40
CA GLU A 70 21.44 -3.25 -15.47
C GLU A 70 19.95 -2.99 -15.62
N ARG A 71 19.21 -2.93 -14.51
CA ARG A 71 17.78 -2.64 -14.52
C ARG A 71 17.48 -1.27 -15.09
N ARG A 72 18.26 -0.25 -14.72
CA ARG A 72 18.15 1.12 -15.23
C ARG A 72 18.31 1.16 -16.74
N GLU A 73 19.35 0.52 -17.27
CA GLU A 73 19.63 0.50 -18.71
C GLU A 73 18.57 -0.31 -19.46
N ALA A 74 18.16 -1.47 -18.95
CA ALA A 74 17.07 -2.26 -19.54
C ALA A 74 15.76 -1.47 -19.65
N LEU A 75 15.43 -0.66 -18.63
CA LEU A 75 14.22 0.18 -18.65
C LEU A 75 14.34 1.33 -19.66
N ARG A 76 15.51 1.96 -19.77
CA ARG A 76 15.75 2.99 -20.80
C ARG A 76 15.67 2.40 -22.20
N GLN A 77 16.27 1.24 -22.43
CA GLN A 77 16.17 0.55 -23.73
C GLN A 77 14.74 0.12 -24.04
N SER A 78 13.98 -0.36 -23.05
CA SER A 78 12.56 -0.67 -23.22
C SER A 78 11.74 0.55 -23.58
N LEU A 79 11.97 1.69 -22.93
CA LEU A 79 11.31 2.94 -23.27
C LEU A 79 11.70 3.41 -24.67
N LEU A 80 13.00 3.38 -24.99
CA LEU A 80 13.51 3.75 -26.31
C LEU A 80 12.85 2.94 -27.43
N LYS A 81 12.77 1.62 -27.26
CA LYS A 81 12.10 0.74 -28.21
C LYS A 81 10.63 1.12 -28.41
N GLN A 82 9.89 1.37 -27.32
CA GLN A 82 8.48 1.76 -27.42
C GLN A 82 8.28 3.13 -28.07
N LEU A 83 9.20 4.08 -27.86
CA LEU A 83 9.19 5.39 -28.52
C LEU A 83 9.49 5.25 -30.02
N PHE A 84 10.46 4.40 -30.39
CA PHE A 84 10.86 4.19 -31.78
C PHE A 84 9.79 3.47 -32.61
N GLU A 85 9.08 2.51 -32.02
CA GLU A 85 8.00 1.76 -32.68
C GLU A 85 6.70 2.57 -32.87
N CYS A 86 6.74 3.89 -32.63
CA CYS A 86 5.58 4.75 -32.62
C CYS A 86 5.57 5.69 -33.84
N ASP A 87 5.06 5.19 -34.96
CA ASP A 87 4.92 5.96 -36.21
C ASP A 87 3.78 7.00 -36.10
N GLU A 88 4.12 8.29 -36.05
CA GLU A 88 3.22 9.47 -36.04
C GLU A 88 2.12 9.56 -34.96
N HIS A 89 1.98 8.57 -34.05
CA HIS A 89 0.94 8.55 -33.02
C HIS A 89 1.12 9.59 -31.89
N THR A 90 0.10 9.70 -31.03
CA THR A 90 0.18 10.34 -29.71
C THR A 90 0.49 9.31 -28.62
N LEU A 91 1.59 9.52 -27.92
CA LEU A 91 2.04 8.68 -26.81
C LEU A 91 1.43 9.13 -25.50
N ILE A 92 1.03 8.20 -24.65
CA ILE A 92 0.60 8.48 -23.26
C ILE A 92 1.52 7.71 -22.32
N ILE A 93 2.18 8.43 -21.41
CA ILE A 93 2.96 7.85 -20.32
C ILE A 93 2.38 8.35 -19.00
N SER A 94 1.80 7.47 -18.20
CA SER A 94 1.26 7.84 -16.89
C SER A 94 2.18 7.40 -15.76
N ALA A 95 2.63 8.36 -14.96
CA ALA A 95 3.47 8.13 -13.79
C ALA A 95 3.13 9.13 -12.67
N GLU A 96 2.51 8.65 -11.59
CA GLU A 96 2.07 9.51 -10.47
C GLU A 96 3.24 10.17 -9.72
N ASP A 97 4.35 9.44 -9.60
CA ASP A 97 5.53 9.87 -8.85
C ASP A 97 6.36 10.92 -9.58
N LEU A 98 5.99 11.36 -10.79
CA LEU A 98 6.61 12.52 -11.45
C LEU A 98 6.57 13.75 -10.54
N THR A 99 5.50 13.90 -9.75
CA THR A 99 5.35 14.98 -8.75
C THR A 99 6.43 14.92 -7.65
N ASN A 100 7.00 13.75 -7.37
CA ASN A 100 8.01 13.53 -6.35
C ASN A 100 9.45 13.51 -6.92
N MET A 101 9.61 13.51 -8.25
CA MET A 101 10.94 13.49 -8.88
C MET A 101 11.63 14.85 -8.77
N GLU A 102 12.95 14.81 -8.56
CA GLU A 102 13.80 16.01 -8.51
C GLU A 102 13.96 16.64 -9.91
N PRO A 103 14.23 17.96 -10.01
CA PRO A 103 14.36 18.64 -11.29
C PRO A 103 15.34 17.98 -12.27
N LYS A 104 16.49 17.49 -11.79
CA LYS A 104 17.48 16.80 -12.63
C LYS A 104 16.89 15.56 -13.32
N ALA A 105 16.15 14.74 -12.58
CA ALA A 105 15.53 13.54 -13.12
C ALA A 105 14.45 13.86 -14.18
N LEU A 106 13.70 14.93 -13.96
CA LEU A 106 12.68 15.41 -14.91
C LEU A 106 13.32 16.00 -16.18
N ILE A 107 14.42 16.73 -16.05
CA ILE A 107 15.21 17.23 -17.19
C ILE A 107 15.77 16.04 -17.98
N ASP A 108 16.33 15.04 -17.30
CA ASP A 108 16.86 13.83 -17.95
C ASP A 108 15.76 13.07 -18.70
N LEU A 109 14.57 12.92 -18.10
CA LEU A 109 13.40 12.31 -18.74
C LEU A 109 12.94 13.13 -19.96
N ARG A 110 12.80 14.45 -19.82
CA ARG A 110 12.40 15.36 -20.90
C ARG A 110 13.39 15.29 -22.06
N ASN A 111 14.69 15.35 -21.77
CA ASN A 111 15.75 15.28 -22.79
C ASN A 111 15.79 13.90 -23.47
N PHE A 112 15.52 12.82 -22.73
CA PHE A 112 15.44 11.48 -23.29
C PHE A 112 14.28 11.34 -24.29
N ILE A 113 13.08 11.80 -23.93
CA ILE A 113 11.92 11.82 -24.84
C ILE A 113 12.14 12.82 -25.98
N GLY A 114 12.82 13.93 -25.68
CA GLY A 114 13.22 15.00 -26.61
C GLY A 114 14.04 14.53 -27.81
N GLN A 115 14.70 13.38 -27.71
CA GLN A 115 15.41 12.76 -28.84
C GLN A 115 14.45 12.33 -29.96
N PHE A 116 13.15 12.20 -29.67
CA PHE A 116 12.12 11.72 -30.60
C PHE A 116 11.03 12.75 -30.88
N THR A 117 10.63 13.54 -29.88
CA THR A 117 9.67 14.63 -30.07
C THR A 117 9.92 15.78 -29.11
N GLN A 118 9.69 17.00 -29.59
CA GLN A 118 9.70 18.22 -28.76
C GLN A 118 8.30 18.58 -28.25
N ASP A 119 7.25 17.96 -28.79
CA ASP A 119 5.86 18.16 -28.39
C ASP A 119 5.52 17.24 -27.20
N ILE A 120 5.90 17.69 -26.00
CA ILE A 120 5.75 16.95 -24.74
C ILE A 120 4.83 17.73 -23.81
N ASP A 121 3.57 17.33 -23.74
CA ASP A 121 2.60 17.91 -22.83
C ASP A 121 2.57 17.17 -21.51
N LEU A 122 2.83 17.88 -20.42
CA LEU A 122 2.69 17.39 -19.07
C LEU A 122 1.29 17.74 -18.55
N VAL A 123 0.48 16.73 -18.21
CA VAL A 123 -0.93 16.91 -17.83
C VAL A 123 -1.25 16.25 -16.49
N GLY A 124 -2.14 16.84 -15.71
CA GLY A 124 -2.60 16.20 -14.48
C GLY A 124 -3.65 17.01 -13.72
N TYR A 125 -4.40 16.29 -12.89
CA TYR A 125 -5.48 16.86 -12.10
C TYR A 125 -4.98 17.46 -10.79
N ILE A 126 -5.54 18.60 -10.43
CA ILE A 126 -5.32 19.32 -9.18
C ILE A 126 -6.57 19.24 -8.34
N ARG A 127 -6.38 18.80 -7.09
CA ARG A 127 -7.45 18.69 -6.11
C ARG A 127 -7.32 19.79 -5.09
N ALA A 128 -8.45 20.34 -4.66
CA ALA A 128 -8.49 21.36 -3.63
C ALA A 128 -7.97 20.84 -2.27
N PRO A 129 -7.48 21.75 -1.39
CA PRO A 129 -6.60 21.38 -0.29
C PRO A 129 -7.26 20.46 0.73
N LYS A 130 -8.51 20.76 1.13
CA LYS A 130 -9.22 19.99 2.16
C LYS A 130 -9.45 18.55 1.68
N SER A 131 -10.06 18.37 0.51
CA SER A 131 -10.27 17.06 -0.10
C SER A 131 -8.97 16.28 -0.35
N PHE A 132 -7.87 16.97 -0.70
CA PHE A 132 -6.56 16.37 -0.81
C PHE A 132 -6.07 15.86 0.55
N MET A 133 -6.14 16.69 1.60
CA MET A 133 -5.70 16.32 2.94
C MET A 133 -6.49 15.13 3.50
N GLU A 134 -7.81 15.09 3.33
CA GLU A 134 -8.65 13.93 3.69
C GLU A 134 -8.15 12.63 3.02
N SER A 135 -7.83 12.74 1.74
CA SER A 135 -7.35 11.63 0.92
C SER A 135 -5.94 11.18 1.31
N SER A 136 -5.03 12.13 1.53
CA SER A 136 -3.65 11.89 1.95
C SER A 136 -3.57 11.30 3.36
N LEU A 137 -4.42 11.75 4.29
CA LEU A 137 -4.53 11.15 5.63
C LEU A 137 -4.92 9.68 5.51
N GLN A 138 -5.99 9.41 4.76
CA GLN A 138 -6.46 8.04 4.53
C GLN A 138 -5.37 7.16 3.92
N GLU A 139 -4.64 7.65 2.92
CA GLU A 139 -3.59 6.89 2.25
C GLU A 139 -2.40 6.58 3.16
N ARG A 140 -2.00 7.56 3.99
CA ARG A 140 -0.95 7.35 5.01
C ARG A 140 -1.35 6.25 6.00
N ILE A 141 -2.61 6.22 6.44
CA ILE A 141 -3.12 5.21 7.38
C ILE A 141 -3.14 3.81 6.76
N LYS A 142 -3.59 3.69 5.50
CA LYS A 142 -3.56 2.43 4.72
C LYS A 142 -2.16 1.85 4.64
N HIS A 143 -1.16 2.71 4.44
CA HIS A 143 0.25 2.36 4.34
C HIS A 143 1.00 2.29 5.69
N GLY A 144 0.27 2.24 6.80
CA GLY A 144 0.85 1.91 8.11
C GLY A 144 1.28 3.10 8.96
N ARG A 145 0.96 4.34 8.57
CA ARG A 145 1.27 5.53 9.37
C ARG A 145 0.16 5.80 10.38
N SER A 146 0.54 6.28 11.57
CA SER A 146 -0.36 6.56 12.71
C SER A 146 -0.03 7.90 13.40
N ARG A 147 0.54 8.85 12.66
CA ARG A 147 0.80 10.21 13.16
C ARG A 147 -0.29 11.16 12.68
N PHE A 148 -0.97 11.81 13.61
CA PHE A 148 -1.96 12.85 13.33
C PHE A 148 -1.28 14.22 13.21
N HIS A 149 -0.58 14.46 12.11
CA HIS A 149 0.00 15.76 11.79
C HIS A 149 -0.59 16.27 10.47
N ILE A 150 -1.72 16.96 10.59
CA ILE A 150 -2.52 17.40 9.43
C ILE A 150 -1.81 18.49 8.61
N GLU A 151 -0.98 19.32 9.23
CA GLU A 151 -0.14 20.27 8.49
C GLU A 151 0.83 19.56 7.52
N GLN A 152 1.38 18.41 7.89
CA GLN A 152 2.34 17.67 7.06
C GLN A 152 1.71 16.98 5.83
N ILE A 153 0.39 17.03 5.67
CA ILE A 153 -0.34 16.53 4.50
C ILE A 153 -0.91 17.67 3.65
N PHE A 154 -0.57 18.92 3.93
CA PHE A 154 -0.93 20.03 3.04
C PHE A 154 -0.31 19.81 1.64
N PRO A 155 -1.00 20.15 0.54
CA PRO A 155 -0.54 19.82 -0.81
C PRO A 155 0.78 20.46 -1.24
N MET A 156 1.11 21.65 -0.73
CA MET A 156 2.30 22.44 -1.10
C MET A 156 2.44 22.57 -2.63
N TYR A 157 1.42 23.18 -3.26
CA TYR A 157 1.27 23.22 -4.72
C TYR A 157 2.47 23.81 -5.43
N ARG A 158 2.96 24.99 -5.02
CA ARG A 158 4.07 25.68 -5.69
C ARG A 158 5.32 24.83 -5.61
N GLN A 159 5.65 24.33 -4.42
CA GLN A 159 6.79 23.44 -4.22
C GLN A 159 6.73 22.19 -5.12
N ARG A 160 5.52 21.63 -5.30
CA ARG A 160 5.32 20.40 -6.07
C ARG A 160 5.31 20.63 -7.58
N PHE A 161 4.72 21.72 -8.06
CA PHE A 161 4.32 21.87 -9.45
C PHE A 161 5.06 22.98 -10.20
N GLU A 162 5.65 23.98 -9.53
CA GLU A 162 6.38 25.08 -10.19
C GLU A 162 7.56 24.56 -11.04
N LYS A 163 8.22 23.49 -10.58
CA LYS A 163 9.31 22.84 -11.32
C LYS A 163 8.87 22.34 -12.70
N PHE A 164 7.60 21.99 -12.87
CA PHE A 164 7.09 21.52 -14.16
C PHE A 164 7.06 22.65 -15.19
N ASP A 165 6.51 23.81 -14.83
CA ASP A 165 6.54 25.00 -15.69
C ASP A 165 7.99 25.39 -16.06
N LYS A 166 8.91 25.31 -15.10
CA LYS A 166 10.34 25.62 -15.31
C LYS A 166 11.05 24.63 -16.27
N ILE A 167 10.61 23.37 -16.30
CA ILE A 167 11.29 22.30 -17.05
C ILE A 167 10.60 22.02 -18.39
N PHE A 168 9.29 21.86 -18.41
CA PHE A 168 8.54 21.54 -19.63
C PHE A 168 8.04 22.80 -20.35
N GLY A 169 8.01 23.95 -19.66
CA GLY A 169 7.43 25.17 -20.18
C GLY A 169 5.96 25.29 -19.78
N ARG A 170 5.51 26.53 -19.58
CA ARG A 170 4.14 26.82 -19.12
C ARG A 170 3.09 26.40 -20.15
N ASP A 171 3.39 26.57 -21.44
CA ASP A 171 2.48 26.25 -22.56
C ASP A 171 2.37 24.74 -22.82
N HIS A 172 3.26 23.94 -22.23
CA HIS A 172 3.27 22.47 -22.30
C HIS A 172 2.97 21.82 -20.94
N THR A 173 2.51 22.60 -19.97
CA THR A 173 2.12 22.09 -18.64
C THR A 173 0.65 22.43 -18.39
N PHE A 174 -0.18 21.42 -18.23
CA PHE A 174 -1.63 21.57 -18.08
C PHE A 174 -2.10 21.02 -16.75
N PHE A 175 -2.65 21.90 -15.93
CA PHE A 175 -3.31 21.57 -14.69
C PHE A 175 -4.82 21.59 -14.92
N TRP A 176 -5.51 20.53 -14.50
CA TRP A 176 -6.97 20.41 -14.65
C TRP A 176 -7.65 20.34 -13.29
N PRO A 177 -8.77 21.03 -13.06
CA PRO A 177 -9.47 20.95 -11.78
C PRO A 177 -10.08 19.55 -11.60
N PHE A 178 -9.96 18.97 -10.41
CA PHE A 178 -10.57 17.68 -10.10
C PHE A 178 -12.02 17.84 -9.65
N GLU A 179 -12.89 18.25 -10.57
CA GLU A 179 -14.31 18.52 -10.29
C GLU A 179 -15.23 17.46 -10.91
N THR A 180 -15.52 16.42 -10.15
CA THR A 180 -16.31 15.27 -10.64
C THR A 180 -17.69 15.63 -11.20
N LYS A 181 -18.28 16.76 -10.79
CA LYS A 181 -19.59 17.21 -11.32
C LYS A 181 -19.49 17.75 -12.76
N GLU A 182 -18.30 18.19 -13.16
CA GLU A 182 -18.02 18.73 -14.49
C GLU A 182 -17.56 17.63 -15.47
N PHE A 183 -17.12 16.49 -14.95
CA PHE A 183 -16.65 15.38 -15.78
C PHE A 183 -17.81 14.74 -16.56
N PRO A 184 -17.57 14.28 -17.81
CA PRO A 184 -18.54 13.51 -18.56
C PRO A 184 -19.01 12.28 -17.77
N SER A 185 -20.32 12.19 -17.52
CA SER A 185 -20.92 11.15 -16.68
C SER A 185 -20.33 11.03 -15.26
N GLY A 186 -19.67 12.07 -14.77
CA GLY A 186 -18.94 12.07 -13.51
C GLY A 186 -17.68 11.20 -13.48
N ASP A 187 -17.13 10.83 -14.64
CA ASP A 187 -16.00 9.91 -14.76
C ASP A 187 -14.73 10.60 -15.27
N VAL A 188 -13.68 10.54 -14.44
CA VAL A 188 -12.37 11.16 -14.73
C VAL A 188 -11.66 10.52 -15.92
N VAL A 189 -11.93 9.25 -16.23
CA VAL A 189 -11.32 8.57 -17.39
C VAL A 189 -11.88 9.19 -18.66
N LEU A 190 -13.19 9.41 -18.71
CA LEU A 190 -13.85 10.05 -19.84
C LEU A 190 -13.41 11.51 -19.99
N ASP A 191 -13.30 12.25 -18.88
CA ASP A 191 -12.76 13.62 -18.89
C ASP A 191 -11.32 13.66 -19.42
N PHE A 192 -10.45 12.78 -18.92
CA PHE A 192 -9.05 12.69 -19.36
C PHE A 192 -8.97 12.42 -20.87
N CYS A 193 -9.71 11.40 -21.35
CA CYS A 193 -9.69 11.01 -22.76
C CYS A 193 -10.24 12.14 -23.64
N SER A 194 -11.33 12.78 -23.24
CA SER A 194 -11.91 13.92 -23.96
C SER A 194 -10.92 15.09 -24.08
N ARG A 195 -10.20 15.44 -22.99
CA ARG A 195 -9.23 16.56 -23.00
C ARG A 195 -8.07 16.34 -23.94
N ILE A 196 -7.66 15.09 -24.14
CA ILE A 196 -6.55 14.75 -25.03
C ILE A 196 -7.01 14.39 -26.45
N GLY A 197 -8.32 14.41 -26.73
CA GLY A 197 -8.89 14.04 -28.02
C GLY A 197 -8.89 12.53 -28.30
N LEU A 198 -8.82 11.71 -27.25
CA LEU A 198 -8.96 10.25 -27.34
C LEU A 198 -10.44 9.89 -27.22
N ASP A 199 -11.02 9.35 -28.28
CA ASP A 199 -12.33 8.70 -28.20
C ASP A 199 -12.21 7.41 -27.38
N PHE A 200 -12.95 7.33 -26.27
CA PHE A 200 -12.86 6.23 -25.32
C PHE A 200 -14.25 5.72 -24.93
N PRO A 201 -14.58 4.45 -25.23
CA PRO A 201 -15.89 3.90 -24.92
C PRO A 201 -16.12 3.78 -23.41
N ALA A 202 -17.26 4.28 -22.92
CA ALA A 202 -17.59 4.31 -21.50
C ALA A 202 -17.63 2.92 -20.86
N GLU A 203 -18.02 1.89 -21.61
CA GLU A 203 -18.03 0.49 -21.20
C GLU A 203 -16.62 -0.10 -20.97
N SER A 204 -15.57 0.53 -21.53
CA SER A 204 -14.17 0.12 -21.30
C SER A 204 -13.57 0.74 -20.04
N VAL A 205 -14.29 1.63 -19.36
CA VAL A 205 -13.81 2.27 -18.13
C VAL A 205 -13.72 1.25 -17.00
N ARG A 206 -12.53 1.14 -16.42
CA ARG A 206 -12.26 0.30 -15.25
C ARG A 206 -12.20 1.14 -13.99
N ARG A 207 -13.32 1.21 -13.27
CA ARG A 207 -13.38 1.92 -11.99
C ARG A 207 -12.70 1.13 -10.88
N VAL A 208 -11.75 1.78 -10.22
CA VAL A 208 -11.02 1.23 -9.08
C VAL A 208 -11.38 2.03 -7.83
N ASN A 209 -12.32 1.53 -7.01
CA ASN A 209 -12.71 2.18 -5.76
C ASN A 209 -11.91 1.60 -4.59
N GLU A 210 -10.92 2.35 -4.13
CA GLU A 210 -10.05 1.93 -3.03
C GLU A 210 -10.35 2.63 -1.70
N SER A 211 -11.32 3.54 -1.67
CA SER A 211 -11.55 4.37 -0.49
C SER A 211 -12.23 3.60 0.64
N LEU A 212 -11.76 3.79 1.87
CA LEU A 212 -12.38 3.29 3.08
C LEU A 212 -13.32 4.35 3.66
N ASN A 213 -14.42 3.90 4.26
CA ASN A 213 -15.32 4.75 5.03
C ASN A 213 -14.68 5.14 6.38
N LEU A 214 -15.19 6.19 7.02
CA LEU A 214 -14.65 6.72 8.26
C LEU A 214 -14.56 5.66 9.38
N PRO A 215 -15.61 4.87 9.66
CA PRO A 215 -15.52 3.75 10.62
C PRO A 215 -14.34 2.81 10.38
N ALA A 216 -14.13 2.42 9.12
CA ALA A 216 -13.04 1.55 8.72
C ALA A 216 -11.67 2.21 8.92
N ILE A 217 -11.57 3.52 8.65
CA ILE A 217 -10.36 4.30 8.91
C ILE A 217 -10.06 4.40 10.40
N LYS A 218 -11.07 4.61 11.26
CA LYS A 218 -10.90 4.66 12.71
C LYS A 218 -10.36 3.32 13.26
N LEU A 219 -10.93 2.20 12.83
CA LEU A 219 -10.44 0.86 13.18
C LEU A 219 -8.97 0.67 12.74
N LEU A 220 -8.69 1.02 11.49
CA LEU A 220 -7.33 0.88 10.95
C LEU A 220 -6.34 1.80 11.66
N TYR A 221 -6.74 3.03 12.00
CA TYR A 221 -5.91 4.01 12.71
C TYR A 221 -5.52 3.50 14.10
N ALA A 222 -6.49 3.01 14.88
CA ALA A 222 -6.24 2.39 16.18
C ALA A 222 -5.24 1.23 16.04
N TYR A 223 -5.43 0.36 15.03
CA TYR A 223 -4.49 -0.73 14.74
C TYR A 223 -3.08 -0.25 14.37
N ARG A 224 -2.95 0.81 13.56
CA ARG A 224 -1.62 1.38 13.23
C ARG A 224 -0.94 2.02 14.43
N LYS A 225 -1.71 2.56 15.37
CA LYS A 225 -1.20 3.26 16.53
C LYS A 225 -0.78 2.31 17.67
N TYR A 226 -1.56 1.25 17.90
CA TYR A 226 -1.37 0.38 19.06
C TYR A 226 -1.08 -1.10 18.73
N GLY A 227 -1.18 -1.49 17.46
CA GLY A 227 -0.85 -2.84 17.00
C GLY A 227 0.66 -3.06 16.80
N PRO A 228 1.07 -4.28 16.38
CA PRO A 228 2.49 -4.68 16.26
C PRO A 228 3.23 -4.05 15.06
N GLY A 229 2.69 -2.99 14.46
CA GLY A 229 3.24 -2.35 13.26
C GLY A 229 2.85 -2.99 11.94
N TYR A 230 3.36 -2.43 10.83
CA TYR A 230 3.03 -2.88 9.46
C TYR A 230 3.69 -4.23 9.10
N GLY A 231 4.89 -4.48 9.62
CA GLY A 231 5.75 -5.60 9.22
C GLY A 231 6.66 -5.28 8.02
N VAL A 232 7.49 -6.24 7.61
CA VAL A 232 8.44 -6.12 6.50
C VAL A 232 8.23 -7.29 5.52
N GLY A 233 8.52 -7.07 4.23
CA GLY A 233 8.43 -8.09 3.18
C GLY A 233 7.06 -8.22 2.51
N ASP A 234 6.99 -9.07 1.48
CA ASP A 234 5.81 -9.20 0.62
C ASP A 234 4.59 -9.76 1.35
N ASP A 235 4.80 -10.64 2.34
CA ASP A 235 3.72 -11.16 3.17
C ASP A 235 3.04 -10.06 4.00
N ALA A 236 3.81 -9.09 4.49
CA ALA A 236 3.25 -7.94 5.21
C ALA A 236 2.34 -7.12 4.28
N VAL A 237 2.76 -6.90 3.02
CA VAL A 237 1.98 -6.19 1.99
C VAL A 237 0.71 -6.96 1.63
N ARG A 238 0.81 -8.27 1.36
CA ARG A 238 -0.36 -9.13 1.05
C ARG A 238 -1.34 -9.20 2.21
N SER A 239 -0.84 -9.40 3.43
CA SER A 239 -1.65 -9.41 4.65
C SER A 239 -2.36 -8.07 4.86
N ASN A 240 -1.66 -6.97 4.62
CA ASN A 240 -2.26 -5.65 4.67
C ASN A 240 -3.39 -5.48 3.65
N ALA A 241 -3.16 -5.86 2.39
CA ALA A 241 -4.16 -5.76 1.34
C ALA A 241 -5.44 -6.56 1.68
N ARG A 242 -5.31 -7.75 2.28
CA ARG A 242 -6.46 -8.54 2.77
C ARG A 242 -7.23 -7.82 3.87
N LEU A 243 -6.52 -7.24 4.85
CA LEU A 243 -7.15 -6.46 5.91
C LEU A 243 -7.91 -5.26 5.33
N LEU A 244 -7.30 -4.51 4.41
CA LEU A 244 -7.97 -3.37 3.77
C LEU A 244 -9.25 -3.80 3.02
N ARG A 245 -9.22 -4.91 2.28
CA ARG A 245 -10.40 -5.46 1.61
C ARG A 245 -11.51 -5.85 2.58
N ALA A 246 -11.18 -6.48 3.70
CA ALA A 246 -12.18 -6.81 4.72
C ALA A 246 -12.81 -5.54 5.33
N LEU A 247 -11.98 -4.53 5.63
CA LEU A 247 -12.45 -3.26 6.18
C LEU A 247 -13.28 -2.42 5.19
N GLN A 248 -13.15 -2.64 3.88
CA GLN A 248 -14.01 -1.97 2.87
C GLN A 248 -15.49 -2.36 3.01
N ALA A 249 -15.80 -3.52 3.59
CA ALA A 249 -17.17 -3.98 3.79
C ALA A 249 -17.89 -3.25 4.96
N LEU A 250 -17.18 -2.47 5.78
CA LEU A 250 -17.78 -1.70 6.86
C LEU A 250 -18.44 -0.41 6.29
N PRO A 251 -19.78 -0.30 6.32
CA PRO A 251 -20.47 0.90 5.85
C PRO A 251 -20.21 2.10 6.76
N GLY A 252 -20.43 3.29 6.23
CA GLY A 252 -20.36 4.53 7.00
C GLY A 252 -20.10 5.75 6.14
N PRO A 253 -20.11 6.95 6.74
CA PRO A 253 -19.78 8.17 6.03
C PRO A 253 -18.32 8.17 5.58
N ARG A 254 -17.98 9.04 4.63
CA ARG A 254 -16.58 9.29 4.26
C ARG A 254 -15.88 10.07 5.37
N LEU A 255 -14.55 9.91 5.46
CA LEU A 255 -13.73 10.75 6.33
C LEU A 255 -13.85 12.21 5.90
N ARG A 256 -14.15 13.09 6.86
CA ARG A 256 -14.20 14.54 6.68
C ARG A 256 -13.39 15.24 7.76
N LEU A 257 -12.54 16.18 7.37
CA LEU A 257 -11.82 17.03 8.33
C LEU A 257 -12.71 18.21 8.74
N SER A 258 -12.68 18.57 10.02
CA SER A 258 -13.42 19.70 10.56
C SER A 258 -12.91 21.02 9.97
N PRO A 259 -13.79 21.99 9.66
CA PRO A 259 -13.37 23.34 9.26
C PRO A 259 -12.43 23.98 10.29
N THR A 260 -12.68 23.78 11.59
CA THR A 260 -11.83 24.28 12.68
C THR A 260 -10.39 23.79 12.64
N LEU A 261 -10.13 22.65 11.96
CA LEU A 261 -8.80 22.09 11.77
C LEU A 261 -8.16 22.53 10.45
N VAL A 262 -8.97 22.82 9.43
CA VAL A 262 -8.52 23.07 8.06
C VAL A 262 -8.38 24.56 7.77
N GLU A 263 -9.33 25.39 8.21
CA GLU A 263 -9.33 26.85 7.96
C GLU A 263 -8.03 27.55 8.38
N PRO A 264 -7.46 27.29 9.58
CA PRO A 264 -6.19 27.90 9.96
C PRO A 264 -5.03 27.50 9.03
N LEU A 265 -5.09 26.31 8.44
CA LEU A 265 -4.08 25.85 7.49
C LEU A 265 -4.28 26.50 6.11
N LEU A 266 -5.52 26.71 5.67
CA LEU A 266 -5.81 27.42 4.43
C LEU A 266 -5.38 28.89 4.51
N GLU A 267 -5.55 29.53 5.66
CA GLU A 267 -5.06 30.88 5.91
C GLU A 267 -3.52 30.89 5.94
N LYS A 268 -2.91 30.00 6.73
CA LYS A 268 -1.45 29.89 6.85
C LYS A 268 -0.74 29.63 5.51
N PHE A 269 -1.34 28.86 4.61
CA PHE A 269 -0.76 28.51 3.31
C PHE A 269 -1.50 29.15 2.13
N ARG A 270 -2.11 30.33 2.33
CA ARG A 270 -2.85 31.03 1.28
C ARG A 270 -2.01 31.26 0.02
N ASP A 271 -0.75 31.64 0.17
CA ASP A 271 0.19 31.85 -0.95
C ASP A 271 0.38 30.62 -1.85
N GLU A 272 0.28 29.41 -1.30
CA GLU A 272 0.36 28.15 -2.07
C GLU A 272 -0.94 27.92 -2.87
N ILE A 273 -2.09 28.26 -2.29
CA ILE A 273 -3.40 28.15 -2.92
C ILE A 273 -3.50 29.17 -4.05
N ASP A 274 -3.23 30.44 -3.76
CA ASP A 274 -3.31 31.54 -4.72
C ASP A 274 -2.40 31.28 -5.92
N TRP A 275 -1.20 30.73 -5.69
CA TRP A 275 -0.31 30.36 -6.79
C TRP A 275 -0.95 29.33 -7.72
N MET A 276 -1.59 28.30 -7.15
CA MET A 276 -2.21 27.24 -7.92
C MET A 276 -3.48 27.73 -8.61
N GLU A 277 -4.34 28.51 -7.94
CA GLU A 277 -5.54 29.10 -8.57
C GLU A 277 -5.17 30.00 -9.76
N ASN A 278 -4.16 30.85 -9.60
CA ASN A 278 -3.64 31.68 -10.70
C ASN A 278 -3.10 30.85 -11.86
N ARG A 279 -2.52 29.68 -11.59
CA ARG A 279 -1.98 28.78 -12.61
C ARG A 279 -3.04 27.90 -13.27
N LEU A 280 -4.08 27.54 -12.50
CA LEU A 280 -5.21 26.72 -12.91
C LEU A 280 -6.27 27.53 -13.67
N GLY A 281 -6.40 28.81 -13.37
CA GLY A 281 -7.49 29.67 -13.85
C GLY A 281 -8.84 29.33 -13.23
N HIS A 282 -8.84 28.64 -12.08
CA HIS A 282 -10.03 28.13 -11.39
C HIS A 282 -9.80 28.19 -9.88
N SER A 283 -10.85 28.49 -9.11
CA SER A 283 -10.76 28.51 -7.65
C SER A 283 -10.67 27.10 -7.07
N LEU A 284 -9.88 26.94 -6.01
CA LEU A 284 -9.77 25.72 -5.22
C LEU A 284 -10.55 25.82 -3.91
N ASP A 285 -11.43 26.80 -3.78
CA ASP A 285 -12.35 26.89 -2.66
C ASP A 285 -13.34 25.72 -2.69
N GLU A 286 -13.44 25.02 -1.56
CA GLU A 286 -14.37 23.92 -1.37
C GLU A 286 -15.39 24.28 -0.31
N SER A 287 -16.62 23.78 -0.47
CA SER A 287 -17.61 23.90 0.60
C SER A 287 -17.09 23.27 1.89
N MET A 288 -17.10 24.08 2.95
CA MET A 288 -16.80 23.63 4.30
C MET A 288 -17.97 22.85 4.93
N GLU A 289 -19.15 22.89 4.29
CA GLU A 289 -20.34 22.15 4.73
C GLU A 289 -20.13 20.65 4.54
N SER A 290 -19.95 19.93 5.66
CA SER A 290 -20.00 18.48 5.66
C SER A 290 -21.44 18.01 5.85
N GLN A 291 -21.98 17.26 4.90
CA GLN A 291 -23.17 16.45 5.17
C GLN A 291 -22.79 15.27 6.08
N GLY A 292 -23.05 15.39 7.38
CA GLY A 292 -22.90 14.35 8.39
C GLY A 292 -22.26 14.83 9.70
N ASP A 293 -22.65 14.20 10.82
CA ASP A 293 -22.32 14.66 12.18
C ASP A 293 -20.89 14.30 12.65
N GLN A 294 -20.17 13.42 11.94
CA GLN A 294 -18.85 12.93 12.38
C GLN A 294 -17.69 13.57 11.62
N LEU A 295 -17.27 14.75 12.07
CA LEU A 295 -16.07 15.45 11.62
C LEU A 295 -14.84 15.08 12.44
N ILE A 296 -13.66 15.09 11.82
CA ILE A 296 -12.37 14.89 12.51
C ILE A 296 -11.73 16.24 12.78
N ALA A 297 -11.74 16.69 14.04
CA ALA A 297 -11.08 17.90 14.51
C ALA A 297 -9.76 17.59 15.26
N THR A 298 -9.69 16.41 15.88
CA THR A 298 -8.56 15.97 16.71
C THR A 298 -8.23 14.51 16.46
N GLU A 299 -7.06 14.08 16.95
CA GLU A 299 -6.70 12.66 16.92
C GLU A 299 -7.67 11.79 17.73
N SER A 300 -8.25 12.34 18.81
CA SER A 300 -9.21 11.63 19.64
C SER A 300 -10.43 11.18 18.83
N ASP A 301 -10.85 11.99 17.84
CA ASP A 301 -11.99 11.66 16.99
C ASP A 301 -11.72 10.43 16.11
N LEU A 302 -10.45 10.18 15.73
CA LEU A 302 -10.04 8.96 15.01
C LEU A 302 -9.96 7.73 15.92
N LEU A 303 -9.80 7.93 17.23
CA LEU A 303 -9.74 6.87 18.23
C LEU A 303 -11.09 6.59 18.89
N SER A 304 -12.08 7.47 18.68
CA SER A 304 -13.45 7.34 19.14
C SER A 304 -14.29 6.57 18.13
N LEU A 305 -14.56 5.30 18.44
CA LEU A 305 -15.38 4.40 17.62
C LEU A 305 -16.79 4.28 18.18
N ASP A 306 -17.78 4.29 17.29
CA ASP A 306 -19.16 4.01 17.67
C ASP A 306 -19.42 2.52 17.88
N GLU A 307 -20.50 2.23 18.60
CA GLU A 307 -20.94 0.87 18.90
C GLU A 307 -21.20 0.04 17.65
N HIS A 308 -21.70 0.65 16.57
CA HIS A 308 -21.97 -0.04 15.30
C HIS A 308 -20.68 -0.62 14.69
N SER A 309 -19.62 0.17 14.65
CA SER A 309 -18.30 -0.23 14.15
C SER A 309 -17.69 -1.38 14.95
N LEU A 310 -17.87 -1.34 16.27
CA LEU A 310 -17.34 -2.35 17.18
C LEU A 310 -18.14 -3.66 17.10
N LYS A 311 -19.47 -3.58 17.00
CA LYS A 311 -20.33 -4.75 16.75
C LYS A 311 -20.00 -5.42 15.42
N TRP A 312 -19.78 -4.62 14.37
CA TRP A 312 -19.35 -5.16 13.08
C TRP A 312 -18.04 -5.93 13.21
N LEU A 313 -17.02 -5.35 13.88
CA LEU A 313 -15.74 -6.02 14.08
C LEU A 313 -15.88 -7.30 14.92
N ALA A 314 -16.71 -7.28 15.97
CA ALA A 314 -17.00 -8.47 16.78
C ALA A 314 -17.59 -9.60 15.94
N ASN A 315 -18.58 -9.31 15.09
CA ASN A 315 -19.19 -10.28 14.18
C ASN A 315 -18.16 -10.90 13.22
N GLN A 316 -17.23 -10.10 12.69
CA GLN A 316 -16.14 -10.63 11.86
C GLN A 316 -15.21 -11.59 12.61
N LEU A 317 -15.12 -11.49 13.94
CA LEU A 317 -14.24 -12.30 14.77
C LEU A 317 -14.92 -13.59 15.23
N GLY A 318 -16.13 -13.50 15.78
CA GLY A 318 -16.93 -14.64 16.21
C GLY A 318 -17.70 -14.39 17.52
N PRO A 319 -18.52 -15.37 17.97
CA PRO A 319 -19.44 -15.21 19.10
C PRO A 319 -18.78 -14.78 20.42
N GLU A 320 -17.52 -15.12 20.64
CA GLU A 320 -16.77 -14.75 21.84
C GLU A 320 -16.50 -13.24 21.96
N TYR A 321 -16.63 -12.48 20.86
CA TYR A 321 -16.48 -11.03 20.82
C TYR A 321 -17.83 -10.29 20.89
N GLU A 322 -18.94 -10.95 20.60
CA GLU A 322 -20.28 -10.36 20.49
C GLU A 322 -20.98 -10.19 21.85
N ASN A 323 -20.71 -11.09 22.80
CA ASN A 323 -21.35 -11.12 24.11
C ASN A 323 -20.75 -10.10 25.08
N ARG A 324 -21.01 -8.81 24.83
CA ARG A 324 -20.57 -7.70 25.68
C ARG A 324 -21.73 -6.82 26.13
N SER A 325 -21.75 -6.51 27.43
CA SER A 325 -22.67 -5.53 28.02
C SER A 325 -22.20 -4.09 27.82
N ASP A 326 -20.89 -3.87 27.69
CA ASP A 326 -20.29 -2.55 27.41
C ASP A 326 -19.41 -2.60 26.15
N TRP A 327 -19.76 -1.71 25.22
CA TRP A 327 -19.08 -1.50 23.95
C TRP A 327 -18.03 -0.38 24.02
N ARG A 328 -17.92 0.34 25.13
CA ARG A 328 -16.82 1.28 25.35
C ARG A 328 -15.55 0.50 25.62
N ILE A 329 -14.65 0.50 24.64
CA ILE A 329 -13.37 -0.18 24.75
C ILE A 329 -12.21 0.75 24.44
N SER A 330 -11.08 0.50 25.10
CA SER A 330 -9.88 1.30 24.87
C SER A 330 -9.39 1.13 23.42
N PRO A 331 -8.76 2.16 22.82
CA PRO A 331 -8.18 2.04 21.48
C PRO A 331 -7.14 0.91 21.34
N ARG A 332 -6.46 0.54 22.43
CA ARG A 332 -5.56 -0.62 22.48
C ARG A 332 -6.33 -1.94 22.31
N LEU A 333 -7.49 -2.08 22.94
CA LEU A 333 -8.32 -3.28 22.78
C LEU A 333 -8.89 -3.37 21.35
N VAL A 334 -9.31 -2.24 20.77
CA VAL A 334 -9.69 -2.15 19.34
C VAL A 334 -8.55 -2.65 18.45
N ALA A 335 -7.33 -2.16 18.67
CA ALA A 335 -6.16 -2.58 17.89
C ALA A 335 -5.92 -4.09 18.00
N ASN A 336 -6.08 -4.68 19.18
CA ASN A 336 -5.99 -6.12 19.38
C ASN A 336 -7.08 -6.88 18.60
N TRP A 337 -8.31 -6.38 18.57
CA TRP A 337 -9.40 -6.98 17.80
C TRP A 337 -9.14 -6.93 16.29
N VAL A 338 -8.66 -5.79 15.78
CA VAL A 338 -8.24 -5.66 14.37
C VAL A 338 -7.05 -6.58 14.06
N HIS A 339 -6.14 -6.78 15.03
CA HIS A 339 -5.05 -7.74 14.89
C HIS A 339 -5.58 -9.18 14.78
N SER A 340 -6.53 -9.58 15.64
CA SER A 340 -7.20 -10.88 15.56
C SER A 340 -7.87 -11.09 14.21
N LEU A 341 -8.53 -10.05 13.67
CA LEU A 341 -9.16 -10.12 12.34
C LEU A 341 -8.09 -10.34 11.26
N ARG A 342 -6.98 -9.61 11.32
CA ARG A 342 -5.85 -9.80 10.40
C ARG A 342 -5.30 -11.23 10.42
N LEU A 343 -5.17 -11.83 11.61
CA LEU A 343 -4.70 -13.22 11.77
C LEU A 343 -5.71 -14.23 11.24
N LYS A 344 -7.01 -14.04 11.52
CA LYS A 344 -8.10 -14.86 10.99
C LYS A 344 -8.13 -14.87 9.46
N LEU A 345 -8.04 -13.69 8.83
CA LEU A 345 -7.96 -13.57 7.37
C LEU A 345 -6.73 -14.28 6.77
N TYR A 346 -5.64 -14.38 7.52
CA TYR A 346 -4.46 -15.14 7.10
C TYR A 346 -4.70 -16.64 7.19
N SER A 347 -5.26 -17.15 8.29
CA SER A 347 -5.58 -18.58 8.44
C SER A 347 -6.60 -19.05 7.40
N ASP A 348 -7.65 -18.26 7.16
CA ASP A 348 -8.70 -18.62 6.20
C ASP A 348 -8.14 -18.71 4.78
N SER A 349 -7.23 -17.80 4.40
CA SER A 349 -6.55 -17.87 3.10
C SER A 349 -5.69 -19.12 2.94
N LYS A 350 -5.04 -19.61 4.02
CA LYS A 350 -4.28 -20.85 4.00
C LYS A 350 -5.19 -22.08 3.95
N ALA A 351 -6.32 -22.06 4.65
CA ALA A 351 -7.29 -23.15 4.64
C ALA A 351 -7.96 -23.31 3.27
N LEU A 352 -8.26 -22.19 2.57
CA LEU A 352 -8.73 -22.23 1.18
C LEU A 352 -7.65 -22.77 0.23
N ALA A 353 -6.39 -22.35 0.38
CA ALA A 353 -5.28 -22.86 -0.42
C ALA A 353 -4.98 -24.34 -0.15
N SER A 354 -5.22 -24.85 1.06
CA SER A 354 -5.04 -26.28 1.38
C SER A 354 -6.28 -27.15 1.11
N GLY A 355 -7.41 -26.56 0.72
CA GLY A 355 -8.65 -27.26 0.32
C GLY A 355 -8.76 -27.55 -1.17
N GLN A 356 -7.90 -26.93 -1.99
CA GLN A 356 -7.72 -27.21 -3.41
C GLN A 356 -6.26 -27.54 -3.66
N GLU A 357 -5.85 -28.75 -3.33
CA GLU A 357 -4.75 -29.50 -3.93
C GLU A 357 -4.43 -30.67 -2.99
N SER A 358 -4.51 -31.89 -3.52
CA SER A 358 -3.64 -32.96 -3.06
C SER A 358 -2.21 -32.46 -3.25
N ILE A 359 -1.62 -31.94 -2.16
CA ILE A 359 -0.24 -31.45 -2.17
C ILE A 359 0.68 -32.64 -2.41
N GLU A 360 1.06 -32.84 -3.66
CA GLU A 360 2.37 -33.39 -3.97
C GLU A 360 3.41 -32.42 -3.39
N LEU A 361 4.35 -32.97 -2.63
CA LEU A 361 5.49 -32.24 -2.08
C LEU A 361 6.39 -31.78 -3.25
N VAL A 362 6.05 -30.65 -3.86
CA VAL A 362 7.02 -29.88 -4.62
C VAL A 362 7.96 -29.24 -3.61
N SER A 363 9.26 -29.52 -3.75
CA SER A 363 10.31 -28.96 -2.89
C SER A 363 10.27 -27.43 -2.96
N GLY A 364 9.68 -26.79 -1.96
CA GLY A 364 9.83 -25.36 -1.75
C GLY A 364 11.27 -25.05 -1.35
N ASP A 365 11.74 -23.86 -1.72
CA ASP A 365 13.06 -23.37 -1.34
C ASP A 365 13.26 -23.50 0.17
N GLU A 366 14.38 -24.11 0.57
CA GLU A 366 14.74 -24.27 1.97
C GLU A 366 15.01 -22.89 2.58
N ILE A 367 14.14 -22.45 3.50
CA ILE A 367 14.33 -21.18 4.21
C ILE A 367 15.27 -21.44 5.39
N GLU A 368 16.55 -21.07 5.20
CA GLU A 368 17.53 -21.13 6.28
C GLU A 368 17.32 -19.96 7.26
N MET A 369 17.12 -20.29 8.55
CA MET A 369 17.05 -19.31 9.63
C MET A 369 18.29 -19.39 10.51
N GLU A 370 19.15 -18.38 10.44
CA GLU A 370 20.30 -18.26 11.35
C GLU A 370 19.85 -17.89 12.77
N ILE A 371 20.38 -18.59 13.78
CA ILE A 371 20.05 -18.36 15.20
C ILE A 371 20.49 -16.95 15.64
N GLU A 372 21.55 -16.43 15.05
CA GLU A 372 22.08 -15.10 15.26
C GLU A 372 21.06 -14.01 14.84
N LYS A 373 20.33 -14.23 13.73
CA LYS A 373 19.26 -13.32 13.28
C LYS A 373 18.05 -13.34 14.22
N LEU A 374 17.74 -14.49 14.84
CA LEU A 374 16.66 -14.59 15.82
C LEU A 374 16.91 -13.75 17.07
N ILE A 375 18.15 -13.63 17.54
CA ILE A 375 18.48 -12.78 18.70
C ILE A 375 18.25 -11.30 18.37
N THR A 376 18.62 -10.89 17.15
CA THR A 376 18.38 -9.52 16.69
C THR A 376 16.88 -9.22 16.70
N ILE A 377 16.06 -10.12 16.15
CA ILE A 377 14.59 -10.01 16.16
C ILE A 377 14.03 -9.94 17.60
N ILE A 378 14.55 -10.75 18.52
CA ILE A 378 14.11 -10.76 19.92
C ILE A 378 14.41 -9.41 20.59
N LYS A 379 15.62 -8.87 20.40
CA LYS A 379 16.00 -7.56 20.95
C LYS A 379 15.15 -6.42 20.38
N GLU A 380 14.92 -6.42 19.07
CA GLU A 380 14.06 -5.43 18.41
C GLU A 380 12.59 -5.52 18.87
N SER A 381 12.11 -6.72 19.21
CA SER A 381 10.75 -6.92 19.72
C SER A 381 10.56 -6.51 21.19
N MET A 382 11.66 -6.28 21.92
CA MET A 382 11.66 -5.90 23.34
C MET A 382 12.62 -4.72 23.60
N PRO A 383 12.38 -3.54 23.00
CA PRO A 383 13.33 -2.42 23.06
C PRO A 383 13.49 -1.83 24.46
N ASP A 384 12.49 -2.01 25.34
CA ASP A 384 12.48 -1.48 26.71
C ASP A 384 13.18 -2.42 27.72
N LYS A 385 13.69 -3.58 27.28
CA LYS A 385 14.44 -4.51 28.11
C LYS A 385 15.93 -4.45 27.79
N ASP A 386 16.72 -4.18 28.82
CA ASP A 386 18.16 -4.30 28.72
C ASP A 386 18.58 -5.78 28.86
N PHE A 387 19.20 -6.32 27.82
CA PHE A 387 19.69 -7.70 27.81
C PHE A 387 21.08 -7.72 28.43
N THR A 388 21.15 -7.93 29.74
CA THR A 388 22.42 -8.01 30.50
C THR A 388 23.26 -9.27 30.19
N VAL A 389 22.69 -10.23 29.46
CA VAL A 389 23.32 -11.50 29.10
C VAL A 389 24.01 -11.37 27.74
N PRO A 390 25.29 -11.77 27.60
CA PRO A 390 25.99 -11.72 26.32
C PRO A 390 25.33 -12.56 25.22
N ASP A 391 25.39 -12.08 23.97
CA ASP A 391 24.75 -12.72 22.82
C ASP A 391 25.22 -14.17 22.62
N LYS A 392 26.51 -14.44 22.86
CA LYS A 392 27.06 -15.79 22.81
C LYS A 392 26.35 -16.77 23.76
N THR A 393 25.96 -16.28 24.94
CA THR A 393 25.22 -17.06 25.93
C THR A 393 23.77 -17.25 25.52
N LEU A 394 23.13 -16.23 24.93
CA LEU A 394 21.78 -16.32 24.37
C LEU A 394 21.71 -17.31 23.18
N ILE A 395 22.70 -17.30 22.29
CA ILE A 395 22.84 -18.27 21.18
C ILE A 395 22.94 -19.68 21.75
N ALA A 396 23.82 -19.89 22.73
CA ALA A 396 24.02 -21.19 23.36
C ALA A 396 22.74 -21.70 24.04
N LEU A 397 21.98 -20.81 24.69
CA LEU A 397 20.70 -21.14 25.30
C LEU A 397 19.66 -21.54 24.26
N LEU A 398 19.49 -20.76 23.20
CA LEU A 398 18.57 -21.07 22.11
C LEU A 398 18.90 -22.41 21.44
N ARG A 399 20.17 -22.67 21.16
CA ARG A 399 20.63 -23.96 20.63
C ARG A 399 20.25 -25.13 21.54
N LYS A 400 20.40 -24.98 22.85
CA LYS A 400 19.98 -26.01 23.82
C LYS A 400 18.47 -26.21 23.85
N VAL A 401 17.69 -25.13 23.86
CA VAL A 401 16.21 -25.20 23.87
C VAL A 401 15.69 -25.90 22.60
N PHE A 402 16.15 -25.47 21.42
CA PHE A 402 15.76 -26.11 20.16
C PHE A 402 16.27 -27.54 20.07
N GLY A 403 17.47 -27.82 20.58
CA GLY A 403 18.00 -29.18 20.69
C GLY A 403 17.13 -30.10 21.54
N HIS A 404 16.61 -29.61 22.68
CA HIS A 404 15.67 -30.39 23.50
C HIS A 404 14.36 -30.64 22.77
N ILE A 405 13.78 -29.63 22.12
CA ILE A 405 12.54 -29.81 21.34
C ILE A 405 12.75 -30.83 20.21
N ARG A 406 13.88 -30.75 19.49
CA ARG A 406 14.23 -31.71 18.44
C ARG A 406 14.33 -33.12 19.02
N ASN A 407 15.02 -33.32 20.13
CA ASN A 407 15.17 -34.64 20.75
C ASN A 407 13.82 -35.23 21.19
N GLU A 408 12.91 -34.42 21.75
CA GLU A 408 11.55 -34.87 22.10
C GLU A 408 10.74 -35.28 20.87
N ILE A 409 10.87 -34.53 19.77
CA ILE A 409 10.23 -34.87 18.49
C ILE A 409 10.82 -36.16 17.91
N GLU A 410 12.14 -36.31 17.92
CA GLU A 410 12.82 -37.51 17.43
C GLU A 410 12.47 -38.76 18.25
N ASN A 411 12.31 -38.64 19.56
CA ASN A 411 11.98 -39.77 20.43
C ASN A 411 10.47 -40.11 20.47
N THR A 412 9.62 -39.31 19.82
CA THR A 412 8.19 -39.57 19.73
C THR A 412 7.87 -40.24 18.37
N PRO A 413 7.52 -41.54 18.33
CA PRO A 413 7.22 -42.24 17.08
C PRO A 413 5.90 -41.76 16.45
N ASP A 414 4.81 -41.78 17.21
CA ASP A 414 3.51 -41.21 16.84
C ASP A 414 2.93 -40.49 18.06
N GLY A 415 2.46 -39.25 17.89
CA GLY A 415 1.88 -38.51 19.02
C GLY A 415 1.95 -37.00 18.90
N VAL A 416 1.87 -36.33 20.05
CA VAL A 416 1.88 -34.85 20.14
C VAL A 416 2.87 -34.41 21.22
N VAL A 417 3.91 -33.67 20.81
CA VAL A 417 4.82 -32.98 21.74
C VAL A 417 4.28 -31.56 21.95
N LYS A 418 3.81 -31.27 23.17
CA LYS A 418 3.27 -29.95 23.51
C LYS A 418 4.31 -29.12 24.27
N VAL A 419 4.66 -27.96 23.73
CA VAL A 419 5.54 -26.99 24.38
C VAL A 419 4.67 -25.81 24.81
N THR A 420 4.44 -25.69 26.12
CA THR A 420 3.60 -24.62 26.68
C THR A 420 4.12 -23.24 26.25
N GLY A 421 3.22 -22.40 25.72
CA GLY A 421 3.57 -21.05 25.20
C GLY A 421 4.10 -21.04 23.76
N LEU A 422 4.60 -22.17 23.24
CA LEU A 422 5.10 -22.28 21.87
C LEU A 422 4.12 -22.98 20.93
N GLY A 423 3.37 -24.00 21.40
CA GLY A 423 2.41 -24.74 20.58
C GLY A 423 2.55 -26.25 20.73
N SER A 424 2.10 -27.01 19.74
CA SER A 424 2.20 -28.47 19.71
C SER A 424 2.72 -29.00 18.39
N PHE A 425 3.66 -29.93 18.44
CA PHE A 425 4.18 -30.68 17.30
C PHE A 425 3.43 -32.00 17.21
N ARG A 426 2.67 -32.21 16.14
CA ARG A 426 2.04 -33.51 15.85
C ARG A 426 2.97 -34.32 14.98
N ILE A 427 3.26 -35.53 15.40
CA ILE A 427 4.24 -36.40 14.77
C ILE A 427 3.51 -37.65 14.31
N ARG A 428 3.72 -37.99 13.04
CA ARG A 428 3.21 -39.22 12.44
C ARG A 428 4.28 -39.90 11.62
N GLN A 429 4.41 -41.21 11.77
CA GLN A 429 5.12 -42.05 10.83
C GLN A 429 4.25 -42.25 9.58
N VAL A 430 4.82 -41.96 8.42
CA VAL A 430 4.16 -42.12 7.13
C VAL A 430 5.05 -42.99 6.25
N GLU A 431 4.50 -44.06 5.70
CA GLU A 431 5.18 -44.81 4.64
C GLU A 431 5.21 -43.95 3.38
N VAL A 432 6.41 -43.66 2.90
CA VAL A 432 6.63 -42.99 1.62
C VAL A 432 7.33 -43.98 0.70
N GLU A 433 6.72 -44.22 -0.46
CA GLU A 433 7.32 -45.02 -1.52
C GLU A 433 8.35 -44.19 -2.26
N LYS A 434 9.60 -44.66 -2.26
CA LYS A 434 10.71 -44.04 -2.99
C LYS A 434 11.30 -45.09 -3.93
N GLY A 435 10.70 -45.22 -5.12
CA GLY A 435 10.97 -46.33 -6.05
C GLY A 435 10.34 -47.65 -5.56
N GLU A 436 11.06 -48.77 -5.66
CA GLU A 436 10.58 -50.10 -5.22
C GLU A 436 10.70 -50.36 -3.70
N LYS A 437 11.19 -49.38 -2.92
CA LYS A 437 11.34 -49.49 -1.46
C LYS A 437 10.37 -48.57 -0.73
N LYS A 438 9.72 -49.13 0.29
CA LYS A 438 8.93 -48.38 1.28
C LYS A 438 9.84 -47.89 2.40
N GLU A 439 9.86 -46.57 2.62
CA GLU A 439 10.60 -45.95 3.71
C GLU A 439 9.63 -45.28 4.68
N ILE A 440 9.80 -45.50 5.99
CA ILE A 440 8.99 -44.82 7.00
C ILE A 440 9.64 -43.48 7.32
N VAL A 441 8.98 -42.38 6.97
CA VAL A 441 9.44 -41.02 7.29
C VAL A 441 8.58 -40.40 8.39
N LYS A 442 9.21 -39.62 9.27
CA LYS A 442 8.49 -38.86 10.31
C LYS A 442 8.00 -37.54 9.73
N ARG A 443 6.68 -37.38 9.67
CA ARG A 443 6.03 -36.12 9.35
C ARG A 443 5.74 -35.35 10.63
N VAL A 444 6.32 -34.15 10.76
CA VAL A 444 6.13 -33.27 11.91
C VAL A 444 5.32 -32.05 11.48
N VAL A 445 4.18 -31.82 12.14
CA VAL A 445 3.31 -30.67 11.90
C VAL A 445 3.25 -29.81 13.16
N PHE A 446 3.80 -28.61 13.10
CA PHE A 446 3.70 -27.64 14.19
C PHE A 446 2.37 -26.89 14.14
N GLN A 447 1.66 -26.87 15.27
CA GLN A 447 0.42 -26.11 15.48
C GLN A 447 0.68 -25.06 16.55
N PRO A 448 0.58 -23.75 16.24
CA PRO A 448 0.78 -22.70 17.23
C PRO A 448 -0.33 -22.75 18.30
N PRO A 449 -0.09 -22.18 19.49
CA PRO A 449 -1.05 -22.19 20.58
C PRO A 449 -2.31 -21.44 20.14
N ARG A 450 -3.48 -22.02 20.40
CA ARG A 450 -4.75 -21.29 20.31
C ARG A 450 -4.70 -20.12 21.29
N ALA A 451 -5.07 -18.92 20.84
CA ALA A 451 -5.12 -17.74 21.70
C ALA A 451 -5.98 -18.05 22.94
N LYS A 452 -5.40 -18.00 24.13
CA LYS A 452 -6.17 -18.13 25.37
C LYS A 452 -7.01 -16.85 25.54
N ALA A 453 -8.32 -17.00 25.68
CA ALA A 453 -9.13 -15.98 26.34
C ALA A 453 -8.53 -15.78 27.75
N LYS A 454 -8.20 -14.53 28.10
CA LYS A 454 -7.70 -14.22 29.44
C LYS A 454 -8.87 -14.39 30.42
N GLU A 455 -8.80 -15.41 31.26
CA GLU A 455 -9.52 -15.43 32.52
C GLU A 455 -8.96 -14.31 33.40
N THR A 456 -9.86 -13.46 33.87
CA THR A 456 -9.65 -12.44 34.90
C THR A 456 -9.39 -13.12 36.24
N GLU A 457 -8.24 -12.82 36.85
CA GLU A 457 -8.08 -12.58 38.29
C GLU A 457 -7.42 -11.21 38.48
#